data_AF-A0A835GEZ1-F1
#
_entry.id   AF-A0A835GEZ1-F1
#
_cell.length_a   1.000
_cell.length_b   1.000
_cell.length_c   1.000
_cell.angle_alpha   90.00
_cell.angle_beta   90.00
_cell.angle_gamma   90.00
#
_symmetry.space_group_name_H-M   'P 1'
#
loop_
_entity.id
_entity.type
_entity.pdbx_description
1 polymer ?
#
loop_
_entity_poly.entity_id
_entity_poly.type
_entity_poly.pdbx_seq_one_letter_code
_entity_poly.pdbx_strand_id
1 'polypeptide(L)' 'MRRACAIILFLVFTQYLIETSQAMPDPQYGSAGSSCGSHGTACTSDSDCCENSTCHRYAKKCQIKLNLPKRYD' A
#
# COMPACT_ATOMS: atom_id res chain seq x y z
N MET A 1 -18.44 3.63 -44.99
CA MET A 1 -17.96 4.77 -44.16
C MET A 1 -18.45 4.74 -42.72
N ARG A 2 -19.72 4.42 -42.42
CA ARG A 2 -20.26 4.37 -41.03
C ARG A 2 -19.61 3.32 -40.10
N ARG A 3 -19.20 2.18 -40.66
CA ARG A 3 -18.53 1.09 -39.92
C ARG A 3 -17.14 1.49 -39.42
N ALA A 4 -16.44 2.34 -40.16
CA ALA A 4 -15.12 2.82 -39.78
C ALA A 4 -15.19 3.76 -38.55
N CYS A 5 -16.20 4.62 -38.46
CA CYS A 5 -16.41 5.46 -37.27
C CYS A 5 -16.69 4.64 -36.01
N ALA A 6 -17.52 3.60 -36.10
CA ALA A 6 -17.81 2.75 -34.94
C ALA A 6 -16.56 2.02 -34.44
N ILE A 7 -15.69 1.56 -35.36
CA ILE A 7 -14.42 0.91 -35.02
C ILE A 7 -13.48 1.91 -34.34
N ILE A 8 -13.34 3.13 -34.88
CA ILE A 8 -12.47 4.16 -34.30
C ILE A 8 -12.93 4.52 -32.88
N LEU A 9 -14.23 4.72 -32.66
CA LEU A 9 -14.78 5.03 -31.35
C LEU A 9 -14.55 3.89 -30.34
N PHE A 10 -14.72 2.65 -30.78
CA PHE A 10 -14.46 1.48 -29.92
C PHE A 10 -12.99 1.38 -29.53
N LEU A 11 -12.07 1.59 -30.47
CA LEU A 11 -10.62 1.55 -30.21
C LEU A 11 -10.19 2.64 -29.22
N VAL A 12 -10.66 3.88 -29.39
CA VAL A 12 -10.36 4.99 -28.48
C VAL A 12 -10.91 4.72 -27.08
N PHE A 13 -12.14 4.19 -26.98
CA PHE A 13 -12.73 3.85 -25.69
C PHE A 13 -11.95 2.76 -24.95
N THR A 14 -11.49 1.73 -25.67
CA THR A 14 -10.66 0.67 -25.05
C THR A 14 -9.28 1.17 -24.61
N GLN A 15 -8.66 2.10 -25.35
CA GLN A 15 -7.37 2.68 -24.96
C GLN A 15 -7.49 3.52 -23.68
N TYR A 16 -8.54 4.33 -23.57
CA TYR A 16 -8.80 5.15 -22.37
C TYR A 16 -8.97 4.30 -21.10
N LEU A 17 -9.67 3.16 -21.20
CA LEU A 17 -9.87 2.26 -20.07
C LEU A 17 -8.55 1.63 -19.59
N ILE A 18 -7.62 1.30 -20.50
CA ILE A 18 -6.33 0.70 -20.14
C ILE A 18 -5.49 1.68 -19.31
N GLU A 19 -5.46 2.96 -19.67
CA GLU A 19 -4.69 3.99 -18.95
C GLU A 19 -5.24 4.28 -17.54
N THR A 20 -6.56 4.22 -17.33
CA THR A 20 -7.18 4.45 -16.01
C THR A 20 -6.99 3.31 -15.00
N SER A 21 -6.49 2.14 -15.44
CA SER A 21 -6.36 0.97 -14.58
C SER A 21 -5.12 0.99 -13.66
N GLN A 22 -4.23 1.98 -13.80
CA GLN A 22 -2.99 2.07 -13.03
C GLN A 22 -3.08 3.09 -11.89
N ALA A 23 -3.89 2.77 -10.88
CA ALA A 23 -3.86 3.48 -9.60
C ALA A 23 -3.98 2.48 -8.44
N MET A 24 -3.08 1.50 -8.38
CA MET A 24 -2.77 0.85 -7.11
C MET A 24 -1.45 1.45 -6.60
N PRO A 25 -1.46 2.28 -5.54
CA PRO A 25 -0.22 2.62 -4.87
C PRO A 25 0.38 1.32 -4.33
N ASP A 26 1.57 1.00 -4.83
CA ASP A 26 2.41 -0.09 -4.34
C ASP A 26 2.52 0.04 -2.80
N PRO A 27 2.33 -1.04 -2.02
CA PRO A 27 2.45 -0.98 -0.58
C PRO A 27 3.92 -0.75 -0.20
N GLN A 28 4.34 0.53 -0.18
CA GLN A 28 5.60 1.08 0.33
C GLN A 28 6.53 -0.01 0.88
N TYR A 29 7.26 -0.67 -0.03
CA TYR A 29 8.36 -1.53 0.34
C TYR A 29 9.35 -0.62 1.07
N GLY A 30 9.66 -0.98 2.34
CA GLY A 30 10.40 -0.15 3.28
C GLY A 30 11.52 0.61 2.58
N SER A 31 11.45 1.94 2.66
CA SER A 31 12.46 2.86 2.15
C SER A 31 13.84 2.29 2.45
N ALA A 32 14.60 1.98 1.40
CA ALA A 32 15.90 1.31 1.45
C ALA A 32 17.00 2.22 2.05
N GLY A 33 16.76 2.70 3.27
CA GLY A 33 17.63 3.58 4.03
C GLY A 33 17.61 3.31 5.54
N SER A 34 16.88 2.30 6.01
CA SER A 34 16.87 1.86 7.41
C SER A 34 16.75 0.33 7.44
N SER A 35 17.53 -0.35 8.28
CA SER A 35 17.50 -1.83 8.40
C SER A 35 16.18 -2.38 8.97
N CYS A 36 15.23 -1.49 9.27
CA CYS A 36 13.97 -1.79 9.94
C CYS A 36 12.82 -0.99 9.30
N GLY A 37 11.60 -1.47 9.46
CA GLY A 37 10.38 -0.87 8.94
C GLY A 37 9.83 0.25 9.82
N SER A 38 9.52 1.38 9.18
CA SER A 38 8.77 2.50 9.76
C SER A 38 7.28 2.17 9.94
N HIS A 39 6.55 3.04 10.63
CA HIS A 39 5.10 2.90 10.79
C HIS A 39 4.39 2.72 9.44
N GLY A 40 3.56 1.67 9.33
CA GLY A 40 2.87 1.30 8.08
C GLY A 40 3.67 0.41 7.13
N THR A 41 4.96 0.15 7.40
CA THR A 41 5.74 -0.83 6.65
C THR A 41 5.21 -2.24 6.91
N ALA A 42 5.17 -3.08 5.86
CA ALA A 42 4.75 -4.47 6.00
C ALA A 42 5.71 -5.26 6.91
N CYS A 43 5.18 -6.13 7.76
CA CYS A 43 5.97 -6.93 8.70
C CYS A 43 5.37 -8.32 8.91
N THR A 44 6.22 -9.29 9.22
CA THR A 44 5.84 -10.64 9.64
C THR A 44 6.06 -10.84 11.14
N SER A 45 7.07 -10.16 11.68
CA SER A 45 7.57 -10.28 13.04
C SER A 45 7.96 -8.90 13.60
N ASP A 46 8.07 -8.79 14.93
CA ASP A 46 8.45 -7.54 15.60
C ASP A 46 9.87 -7.05 15.23
N SER A 47 10.77 -7.97 14.87
CA SER A 47 12.13 -7.64 14.41
C SER A 47 12.19 -6.94 13.07
N ASP A 48 11.10 -6.98 12.29
CA ASP A 48 11.01 -6.27 11.01
C ASP A 48 10.75 -4.78 11.21
N CYS A 49 10.38 -4.36 12.43
CA CYS A 49 10.00 -2.98 12.76
C CYS A 49 11.11 -2.25 13.53
N CYS A 50 11.19 -0.94 13.36
CA CYS A 50 12.18 -0.14 14.08
C CYS A 50 11.96 -0.10 15.59
N GLU A 51 12.97 0.38 16.31
CA GLU A 51 12.90 0.57 17.76
C GLU A 51 11.64 1.34 18.17
N ASN A 52 11.04 0.95 19.29
CA ASN A 52 9.76 1.48 19.77
C ASN A 52 8.54 1.22 18.86
N SER A 53 8.65 0.30 17.91
CA SER A 53 7.53 -0.22 17.11
C SER A 53 7.33 -1.73 17.32
N THR A 54 6.17 -2.25 16.91
CA THR A 54 5.79 -3.67 16.94
C THR A 54 5.00 -4.01 15.68
N CYS A 55 5.11 -5.25 15.23
CA CYS A 55 4.33 -5.74 14.12
C CYS A 55 2.91 -6.07 14.56
N HIS A 56 1.93 -5.34 14.02
CA HIS A 56 0.54 -5.59 14.33
C HIS A 56 0.08 -6.94 13.78
N ARG A 57 -0.33 -7.86 14.67
CA ARG A 57 -0.61 -9.27 14.35
C ARG A 57 -1.53 -9.47 13.14
N TYR A 58 -2.59 -8.66 13.03
CA TYR A 58 -3.60 -8.78 11.98
C TYR A 58 -3.35 -7.90 10.77
N ALA A 59 -2.87 -6.67 11.00
CA ALA A 59 -2.66 -5.72 9.92
C ALA A 59 -1.38 -6.04 9.14
N LYS A 60 -0.44 -6.78 9.75
CA LYS A 60 0.89 -7.08 9.18
C LYS A 60 1.63 -5.81 8.82
N LYS A 61 1.54 -4.81 9.69
CA LYS A 61 2.11 -3.49 9.54
C LYS A 61 2.78 -3.06 10.85
N CYS A 62 3.93 -2.41 10.76
CA CYS A 62 4.61 -1.82 11.91
C CYS A 62 3.77 -0.70 12.51
N GLN A 63 3.59 -0.73 13.83
CA GLN A 63 2.82 0.23 14.62
C GLN A 63 3.67 0.73 15.79
N ILE A 64 3.48 1.98 16.19
CA ILE A 64 4.19 2.58 17.33
C ILE A 64 3.71 1.91 18.63
N LYS A 65 4.64 1.54 19.51
CA LYS A 65 4.29 1.01 20.84
C LYS A 65 3.70 2.15 21.68
N LEU A 66 2.39 2.14 21.83
CA LEU A 66 1.68 3.13 22.64
C LEU A 66 1.91 2.79 24.12
N ASN A 67 2.91 3.43 24.73
CA ASN A 67 3.22 3.26 26.15
C ASN A 67 2.30 4.13 27.01
N LEU A 68 0.99 3.86 26.94
CA LEU A 68 0.01 4.51 27.80
C LEU A 68 0.09 3.87 29.20
N PRO A 69 0.00 4.68 30.27
CA PRO A 69 -0.21 4.13 31.60
C PRO A 69 -1.48 3.30 31.58
N LYS A 70 -1.39 2.04 31.98
CA LYS A 70 -2.56 1.19 32.19
C LYS A 70 -3.42 1.85 33.26
N ARG A 71 -4.52 2.51 32.87
CA ARG A 71 -5.61 2.82 33.79
C ARG A 71 -6.23 1.47 34.15
N TYR A 72 -5.85 0.97 35.31
CA TYR A 72 -6.61 -0.07 36.00
C TYR A 72 -7.67 0.67 36.80
N ASP A 73 -8.90 0.67 36.29
CA ASP A 73 -10.09 1.03 37.06
C ASP A 73 -10.50 -0.14 37.96
#